data_AF-A0A512DCK5-F1
#
_entry.id   AF-A0A512DCK5-F1
#
_cell.length_a   1.000
_cell.length_b   1.000
_cell.length_c   1.000
_cell.angle_alpha   90.00
_cell.angle_beta   90.00
_cell.angle_gamma   90.00
#
_symmetry.space_group_name_H-M   'P 1'
#
loop_
_entity.id
_entity.type
_entity.pdbx_description
1 polymer ?
#
loop_
_entity_poly.entity_id
_entity_poly.type
_entity_poly.pdbx_seq_one_letter_code
_entity_poly.pdbx_strand_id
1 'polypeptide(L)'
;MRAFRPAGGYYVAGLDRTEREVFATVVADVAELLGAERFRAEASDGEGSGDGPVPDGAPDGGPDAAHPGVPPVLLRMSTGRVAPPDDPAVRRLLPDASRDDDEVTAEFRRLTDADLRSTKIARLRDLWTALDGAQDAVRARRLGLPADDDEDLVVPRGDAQALAAGLTDVRLVLAERLGLRTEEDADRLYETLEAQAAALDDADELDEGADVDDDRPAREIVAAEVRAYLGSVYAALTWLQESLMALLLADLDGGADGARTGLD
;
A
#
# COMPACT_ATOMS: atom_id res chain seq x y z
N MET A 1 -4.48 17.74 -1.00
CA MET A 1 -5.51 16.67 -0.89
C MET A 1 -6.90 17.19 -0.47
N ARG A 2 -7.99 16.59 -0.99
CA ARG A 2 -9.41 16.80 -0.62
C ARG A 2 -10.10 15.46 -0.32
N ALA A 3 -11.02 15.46 0.65
CA ALA A 3 -11.64 14.24 1.17
C ALA A 3 -12.49 13.52 0.11
N PHE A 4 -12.68 12.22 0.28
CA PHE A 4 -13.61 11.48 -0.57
C PHE A 4 -15.03 12.04 -0.49
N ARG A 5 -15.67 12.19 -1.64
CA ARG A 5 -17.08 12.56 -1.80
C ARG A 5 -17.81 11.60 -2.76
N PRO A 6 -19.12 11.37 -2.57
CA PRO A 6 -19.90 10.58 -3.51
C PRO A 6 -20.10 11.33 -4.83
N ALA A 7 -19.98 10.62 -5.96
CA ALA A 7 -20.25 11.14 -7.29
C ALA A 7 -20.83 10.04 -8.20
N GLY A 8 -22.15 10.00 -8.37
CA GLY A 8 -22.81 8.96 -9.16
C GLY A 8 -22.51 7.58 -8.59
N GLY A 9 -22.00 6.64 -9.40
CA GLY A 9 -21.56 5.29 -8.99
C GLY A 9 -20.11 5.20 -8.46
N TYR A 10 -19.51 6.33 -8.09
CA TYR A 10 -18.10 6.45 -7.74
C TYR A 10 -17.91 7.24 -6.44
N TYR A 11 -16.72 7.09 -5.86
CA TYR A 11 -16.15 7.99 -4.87
C TYR A 11 -14.99 8.75 -5.49
N VAL A 12 -14.88 10.03 -5.14
CA VAL A 12 -13.87 10.92 -5.70
C VAL A 12 -13.15 11.66 -4.58
N ALA A 13 -11.83 11.61 -4.57
CA ALA A 13 -10.99 12.41 -3.68
C ALA A 13 -10.10 13.34 -4.52
N GLY A 14 -9.80 14.53 -4.01
CA GLY A 14 -8.81 15.39 -4.65
C GLY A 14 -7.42 14.93 -4.22
N LEU A 15 -6.64 14.41 -5.14
CA LEU A 15 -5.30 13.91 -4.95
C LEU A 15 -4.49 14.30 -6.17
N ASP A 16 -3.64 15.32 -6.03
CA ASP A 16 -2.90 15.85 -7.18
C ASP A 16 -1.89 14.83 -7.73
N ARG A 17 -1.28 15.15 -8.86
CA ARG A 17 -0.33 14.24 -9.52
C ARG A 17 0.88 13.92 -8.63
N THR A 18 1.42 14.89 -7.92
CA THR A 18 2.58 14.71 -7.05
C THR A 18 2.22 13.81 -5.87
N GLU A 19 1.06 14.07 -5.22
CA GLU A 19 0.54 13.25 -4.13
C GLU A 19 0.32 11.80 -4.59
N ARG A 20 -0.26 11.59 -5.79
CA ARG A 20 -0.43 10.26 -6.39
C ARG A 20 0.88 9.54 -6.67
N GLU A 21 1.85 10.23 -7.26
CA GLU A 21 3.18 9.66 -7.57
C GLU A 21 3.91 9.22 -6.29
N VAL A 22 3.83 10.01 -5.22
CA VAL A 22 4.36 9.66 -3.90
C VAL A 22 3.69 8.40 -3.36
N PHE A 23 2.36 8.33 -3.37
CA PHE A 23 1.64 7.15 -2.87
C PHE A 23 1.89 5.91 -3.72
N ALA A 24 1.91 6.06 -5.04
CA ALA A 24 2.20 4.97 -5.96
C ALA A 24 3.62 4.41 -5.74
N THR A 25 4.59 5.28 -5.47
CA THR A 25 5.96 4.86 -5.14
C THR A 25 5.98 4.01 -3.86
N VAL A 26 5.36 4.49 -2.79
CA VAL A 26 5.31 3.75 -1.52
C VAL A 26 4.54 2.42 -1.66
N VAL A 27 3.45 2.40 -2.43
CA VAL A 27 2.71 1.16 -2.72
C VAL A 27 3.58 0.16 -3.48
N ALA A 28 4.36 0.61 -4.46
CA ALA A 28 5.27 -0.24 -5.21
C ALA A 28 6.37 -0.82 -4.31
N ASP A 29 6.94 -0.01 -3.41
CA ASP A 29 7.95 -0.46 -2.45
C ASP A 29 7.39 -1.51 -1.48
N VAL A 30 6.14 -1.36 -1.02
CA VAL A 30 5.46 -2.36 -0.18
C VAL A 30 5.18 -3.66 -0.96
N ALA A 31 4.82 -3.57 -2.24
CA ALA A 31 4.65 -4.75 -3.07
C ALA A 31 5.99 -5.49 -3.31
N GLU A 32 7.07 -4.75 -3.54
CA GLU A 32 8.43 -5.29 -3.67
C GLU A 32 8.88 -5.97 -2.37
N LEU A 33 8.57 -5.38 -1.21
CA LEU A 33 8.79 -6.00 0.10
C LEU A 33 8.05 -7.35 0.25
N LEU A 34 6.89 -7.50 -0.40
CA LEU A 34 6.17 -8.76 -0.48
C LEU A 34 6.68 -9.72 -1.56
N GLY A 35 7.72 -9.35 -2.32
CA GLY A 35 8.31 -10.18 -3.36
C GLY A 35 7.63 -10.04 -4.73
N ALA A 36 6.88 -8.97 -4.97
CA ALA A 36 6.42 -8.63 -6.30
C ALA A 36 7.56 -8.02 -7.13
N GLU A 37 7.49 -8.18 -8.45
CA GLU A 37 8.26 -7.32 -9.35
C GLU A 37 7.77 -5.87 -9.20
N ARG A 38 8.72 -4.93 -9.23
CA ARG A 38 8.42 -3.50 -9.07
C ARG A 38 7.38 -3.05 -10.10
N PHE A 39 6.29 -2.47 -9.61
CA PHE A 39 5.26 -1.90 -10.47
C PHE A 39 5.85 -0.73 -11.26
N ARG A 40 5.63 -0.72 -12.56
CA ARG A 40 6.03 0.36 -13.46
C ARG A 40 4.81 0.77 -14.27
N ALA A 41 4.66 2.07 -14.52
CA ALA A 41 3.81 2.53 -15.60
C ALA A 41 4.42 1.98 -16.89
N GLU A 42 3.70 1.10 -17.57
CA GLU A 42 4.11 0.65 -18.89
C GLU A 42 4.15 1.90 -19.78
N ALA A 43 5.36 2.38 -20.10
CA ALA A 43 5.52 3.31 -21.19
C ALA A 43 4.94 2.63 -22.43
N SER A 44 3.92 3.23 -23.04
CA SER A 44 3.34 2.75 -24.28
C SER A 44 4.30 3.03 -25.45
N ASP A 45 5.48 2.43 -25.41
CA ASP A 45 6.37 2.31 -26.54
C ASP A 45 6.10 0.93 -27.15
N GLY A 46 5.21 0.93 -28.14
CA GLY A 46 5.01 -0.22 -28.99
C GLY A 46 6.26 -0.45 -29.82
N GLU A 47 7.04 -1.48 -29.49
CA GLU A 47 7.89 -2.19 -30.43
C GLU A 47 8.02 -3.65 -29.98
N GLY A 48 7.83 -4.57 -30.92
CA GLY A 48 7.58 -5.98 -30.65
C GLY A 48 8.84 -6.83 -30.52
N SER A 49 8.61 -8.00 -29.93
CA SER A 49 9.38 -9.25 -30.03
C SER A 49 10.87 -9.20 -29.70
N GLY A 50 11.22 -9.89 -28.62
CA GLY A 50 12.58 -10.37 -28.42
C GLY A 50 12.84 -10.78 -26.98
N ASP A 51 12.58 -12.05 -26.68
CA ASP A 51 13.43 -12.92 -25.86
C ASP A 51 14.21 -12.23 -24.72
N GLY A 52 13.71 -12.35 -23.48
CA GLY A 52 14.34 -11.86 -22.26
C GLY A 52 14.25 -12.88 -21.13
N PRO A 53 15.23 -12.91 -20.21
CA PRO A 53 15.98 -14.12 -19.89
C PRO A 53 15.34 -14.95 -18.77
N VAL A 54 15.47 -16.28 -18.91
CA VAL A 54 15.22 -17.25 -17.84
C VAL A 54 16.13 -16.92 -16.65
N PRO A 55 15.61 -16.76 -15.41
CA PRO A 55 16.45 -16.60 -14.24
C PRO A 55 17.16 -17.94 -13.95
N ASP A 56 18.47 -17.95 -14.19
CA ASP A 56 19.36 -19.04 -13.86
C ASP A 56 19.82 -18.87 -12.40
N GLY A 57 19.46 -19.84 -11.55
CA GLY A 57 19.68 -19.76 -10.11
C GLY A 57 19.19 -20.98 -9.35
N ALA A 58 19.39 -22.18 -9.90
CA ALA A 58 19.32 -23.42 -9.15
C ALA A 58 20.73 -23.72 -8.57
N PRO A 59 20.85 -24.12 -7.29
CA PRO A 59 22.10 -24.66 -6.79
C PRO A 59 22.38 -26.01 -7.46
N ASP A 60 23.60 -26.12 -7.96
CA ASP A 60 24.19 -27.27 -8.63
C ASP A 60 24.01 -28.55 -7.78
N GLY A 61 23.30 -29.54 -8.32
CA GLY A 61 23.05 -30.84 -7.70
C GLY A 61 22.83 -31.88 -8.79
N GLY A 62 23.87 -32.64 -9.11
CA GLY A 62 23.90 -33.61 -10.20
C GLY A 62 22.88 -34.77 -10.08
N PRO A 63 22.69 -35.55 -11.15
CA PRO A 63 21.56 -36.45 -11.31
C PRO A 63 21.87 -37.85 -10.76
N ASP A 64 21.14 -38.30 -9.74
CA ASP A 64 20.82 -39.72 -9.64
C ASP A 64 19.54 -39.97 -8.81
N ALA A 65 18.84 -41.04 -9.18
CA ALA A 65 17.61 -41.61 -8.62
C ALA A 65 16.26 -41.01 -9.09
N ALA A 66 15.84 -41.45 -10.28
CA ALA A 66 14.43 -41.56 -10.63
C ALA A 66 13.68 -42.46 -9.62
N HIS A 67 12.79 -41.89 -8.81
CA HIS A 67 11.72 -42.65 -8.17
C HIS A 67 10.49 -42.64 -9.10
N PRO A 68 10.10 -43.78 -9.70
CA PRO A 68 8.93 -43.83 -10.56
C PRO A 68 7.67 -43.77 -9.68
N GLY A 69 6.81 -42.76 -9.88
CA GLY A 69 5.43 -42.81 -9.37
C GLY A 69 4.84 -41.55 -8.73
N VAL A 70 5.57 -40.44 -8.60
CA VAL A 70 5.01 -39.20 -8.02
C VAL A 70 4.41 -38.29 -9.11
N PRO A 71 3.09 -38.05 -9.15
CA PRO A 71 2.49 -37.08 -10.06
C PRO A 71 3.04 -35.66 -9.82
N PRO A 72 3.22 -34.84 -10.88
CA PRO A 72 3.88 -33.52 -10.80
C PRO A 72 3.20 -32.53 -9.84
N VAL A 73 1.92 -32.74 -9.50
CA VAL A 73 1.19 -32.00 -8.46
C VAL A 73 1.80 -32.18 -7.07
N LEU A 74 2.31 -33.37 -6.73
CA LEU A 74 2.93 -33.61 -5.42
C LEU A 74 4.31 -32.95 -5.29
N LEU A 75 4.99 -32.68 -6.41
CA LEU A 75 6.30 -32.01 -6.40
C LEU A 75 6.20 -30.50 -6.09
N ARG A 76 4.99 -29.92 -6.12
CA ARG A 76 4.74 -28.52 -5.74
C ARG A 76 4.40 -28.34 -4.25
N MET A 77 4.19 -29.43 -3.51
CA MET A 77 4.02 -29.35 -2.07
C MET A 77 5.40 -29.34 -1.43
N SER A 78 5.93 -28.13 -1.17
CA SER A 78 7.11 -27.98 -0.31
C SER A 78 6.78 -28.63 1.03
N THR A 79 7.38 -29.78 1.32
CA THR A 79 7.18 -30.52 2.57
C THR A 79 8.03 -29.96 3.73
N GLY A 80 8.74 -28.84 3.50
CA GLY A 80 9.52 -28.15 4.52
C GLY A 80 8.68 -27.14 5.30
N ARG A 81 9.01 -26.94 6.58
CA ARG A 81 8.45 -25.82 7.37
C ARG A 81 8.82 -24.51 6.69
N VAL A 82 7.84 -23.63 6.49
CA VAL A 82 8.08 -22.25 6.06
C VAL A 82 8.45 -21.43 7.30
N ALA A 83 9.67 -20.91 7.31
CA ALA A 83 10.14 -20.03 8.39
C ALA A 83 9.34 -18.72 8.41
N PRO A 84 9.17 -18.08 9.58
CA PRO A 84 8.59 -16.74 9.62
C PRO A 84 9.38 -15.77 8.73
N PRO A 85 8.74 -14.79 8.09
CA PRO A 85 9.46 -13.71 7.41
C PRO A 85 10.43 -13.03 8.37
N ASP A 86 11.65 -12.69 7.95
CA ASP A 86 12.61 -12.00 8.84
C ASP A 86 12.17 -10.56 9.15
N ASP A 87 11.53 -9.92 8.17
CA ASP A 87 11.08 -8.54 8.25
C ASP A 87 9.82 -8.39 9.12
N PRO A 88 9.84 -7.56 10.17
CA PRO A 88 8.69 -7.38 11.05
C PRO A 88 7.48 -6.75 10.35
N ALA A 89 7.67 -5.94 9.31
CA ALA A 89 6.57 -5.37 8.55
C ALA A 89 5.86 -6.44 7.71
N VAL A 90 6.62 -7.39 7.15
CA VAL A 90 6.05 -8.55 6.44
C VAL A 90 5.30 -9.47 7.39
N ARG A 91 5.82 -9.71 8.60
CA ARG A 91 5.09 -10.46 9.65
C ARG A 91 3.76 -9.80 10.03
N ARG A 92 3.70 -8.46 9.99
CA ARG A 92 2.47 -7.71 10.28
C ARG A 92 1.44 -7.85 9.16
N LEU A 93 1.88 -7.96 7.91
CA LEU A 93 1.02 -8.20 6.75
C LEU A 93 0.56 -9.67 6.61
N LEU A 94 1.41 -10.60 7.06
CA LEU A 94 1.20 -12.05 7.02
C LEU A 94 1.19 -12.59 8.47
N PRO A 95 0.13 -12.29 9.26
CA PRO A 95 0.08 -12.66 10.66
C PRO A 95 -0.08 -14.17 10.85
N ASP A 96 0.39 -14.65 12.00
CA ASP A 96 0.28 -16.05 12.37
C ASP A 96 -1.17 -16.46 12.66
N ALA A 97 -1.49 -17.70 12.28
CA ALA A 97 -2.83 -18.26 12.50
C ALA A 97 -3.12 -18.61 13.96
N SER A 98 -2.07 -18.85 14.76
CA SER A 98 -2.18 -19.12 16.18
C SER A 98 -1.09 -18.39 16.96
N ARG A 99 -1.44 -17.88 18.15
CA ARG A 99 -0.49 -17.24 19.08
C ARG A 99 0.17 -18.24 20.02
N ASP A 100 -0.45 -19.39 20.23
CA ASP A 100 -0.08 -20.33 21.28
C ASP A 100 0.38 -21.70 20.74
N ASP A 101 0.33 -21.90 19.42
CA ASP A 101 0.64 -23.18 18.77
C ASP A 101 1.54 -23.01 17.55
N ASP A 102 2.84 -23.25 17.75
CA ASP A 102 3.87 -23.14 16.72
C ASP A 102 3.72 -24.19 15.60
N GLU A 103 3.16 -25.37 15.91
CA GLU A 103 2.96 -26.43 14.93
C GLU A 103 1.81 -26.08 13.99
N VAL A 104 0.69 -25.62 14.54
CA VAL A 104 -0.45 -25.09 13.77
C VAL A 104 -0.02 -23.88 12.93
N THR A 105 0.77 -22.97 13.50
CA THR A 105 1.30 -21.82 12.74
C THR A 105 2.19 -22.26 11.58
N ALA A 106 3.11 -23.21 11.79
CA ALA A 106 3.98 -23.70 10.71
C ALA A 106 3.20 -24.44 9.61
N GLU A 107 2.18 -25.20 9.98
CA GLU A 107 1.26 -25.88 9.06
C GLU A 107 0.46 -24.87 8.24
N PHE A 108 -0.14 -23.89 8.91
CA PHE A 108 -0.96 -22.87 8.27
C PHE A 108 -0.14 -22.04 7.29
N ARG A 109 1.04 -21.56 7.69
CA ARG A 109 1.94 -20.82 6.80
C ARG A 109 2.28 -21.61 5.53
N ARG A 110 2.61 -22.90 5.70
CA ARG A 110 2.90 -23.77 4.55
C ARG A 110 1.73 -23.89 3.59
N LEU A 111 0.50 -23.86 4.10
CA LEU A 111 -0.71 -23.98 3.30
C LEU A 111 -1.20 -22.65 2.70
N THR A 112 -0.99 -21.52 3.36
CA THR A 112 -1.68 -20.26 3.02
C THR A 112 -0.77 -19.08 2.69
N ASP A 113 0.51 -19.07 3.10
CA ASP A 113 1.35 -17.87 2.98
C ASP A 113 1.49 -17.40 1.53
N ALA A 114 1.64 -18.33 0.59
CA ALA A 114 1.77 -18.02 -0.83
C ALA A 114 0.50 -17.36 -1.38
N ASP A 115 -0.68 -17.91 -1.05
CA ASP A 115 -1.97 -17.39 -1.50
C ASP A 115 -2.30 -16.05 -0.85
N LEU A 116 -2.01 -15.90 0.45
CA LEU A 116 -2.20 -14.64 1.17
C LEU A 116 -1.29 -13.55 0.60
N ARG A 117 0.00 -13.86 0.37
CA ARG A 117 0.96 -12.95 -0.26
C ARG A 117 0.51 -12.56 -1.67
N SER A 118 0.08 -13.52 -2.48
CA SER A 118 -0.45 -13.26 -3.82
C SER A 118 -1.66 -12.32 -3.78
N THR A 119 -2.59 -12.56 -2.85
CA THR A 119 -3.77 -11.70 -2.65
C THR A 119 -3.39 -10.28 -2.24
N LYS A 120 -2.42 -10.12 -1.33
CA LYS A 120 -1.90 -8.81 -0.90
C LYS A 120 -1.22 -8.08 -2.07
N ILE A 121 -0.39 -8.77 -2.84
CA ILE A 121 0.29 -8.19 -4.02
C ILE A 121 -0.74 -7.77 -5.09
N ALA A 122 -1.74 -8.60 -5.38
CA ALA A 122 -2.78 -8.25 -6.34
C ALA A 122 -3.53 -6.98 -5.92
N ARG A 123 -3.92 -6.89 -4.64
CA ARG A 123 -4.56 -5.70 -4.09
C ARG A 123 -3.68 -4.45 -4.13
N LEU A 124 -2.40 -4.57 -3.82
CA LEU A 124 -1.45 -3.45 -3.93
C LEU A 124 -1.29 -3.01 -5.39
N ARG A 125 -1.32 -3.95 -6.34
CA ARG A 125 -1.32 -3.63 -7.77
C ARG A 125 -2.59 -2.86 -8.16
N ASP A 126 -3.76 -3.28 -7.69
CA ASP A 126 -5.02 -2.56 -7.95
C ASP A 126 -4.99 -1.13 -7.37
N LEU A 127 -4.49 -0.97 -6.14
CA LEU A 127 -4.28 0.34 -5.52
C LEU A 127 -3.29 1.19 -6.32
N TRP A 128 -2.16 0.61 -6.74
CA TRP A 128 -1.16 1.30 -7.55
C TRP A 128 -1.75 1.77 -8.89
N THR A 129 -2.52 0.92 -9.57
CA THR A 129 -3.21 1.27 -10.82
C THR A 129 -4.28 2.35 -10.62
N ALA A 130 -4.96 2.37 -9.47
CA ALA A 130 -5.87 3.46 -9.13
C ALA A 130 -5.12 4.78 -8.96
N LEU A 131 -3.95 4.76 -8.29
CA LEU A 131 -3.11 5.95 -8.08
C LEU A 131 -2.41 6.44 -9.35
N ASP A 132 -2.11 5.55 -10.30
CA ASP A 132 -1.60 5.94 -11.62
C ASP A 132 -2.60 6.79 -12.42
N GLY A 133 -3.90 6.68 -12.11
CA GLY A 133 -4.93 7.61 -12.59
C GLY A 133 -5.24 7.52 -14.09
N ALA A 134 -4.69 6.53 -14.81
CA ALA A 134 -4.86 6.39 -16.26
C ALA A 134 -6.33 6.38 -16.76
N GLN A 135 -7.27 5.98 -15.88
CA GLN A 135 -8.70 5.91 -16.20
C GLN A 135 -9.50 7.08 -15.61
N ASP A 136 -8.90 7.95 -14.81
CA ASP A 136 -9.63 8.90 -13.98
C ASP A 136 -10.17 10.07 -14.80
N ALA A 137 -9.40 10.58 -15.76
CA ALA A 137 -9.89 11.58 -16.72
C ALA A 137 -11.11 11.08 -17.52
N VAL A 138 -11.13 9.80 -17.91
CA VAL A 138 -12.25 9.19 -18.63
C VAL A 138 -13.47 9.05 -17.70
N ARG A 139 -13.27 8.63 -16.46
CA ARG A 139 -14.34 8.48 -15.46
C ARG A 139 -14.92 9.85 -15.07
N ALA A 140 -14.08 10.85 -14.81
CA ALA A 140 -14.48 12.20 -14.46
C ALA A 140 -15.38 12.83 -15.54
N ARG A 141 -15.00 12.69 -16.82
CA ARG A 141 -15.82 13.14 -17.97
C ARG A 141 -17.18 12.45 -18.02
N ARG A 142 -17.26 11.14 -17.76
CA ARG A 142 -18.54 10.41 -17.70
C ARG A 142 -19.45 10.89 -16.58
N LEU A 143 -18.86 11.41 -15.49
CA LEU A 143 -19.59 11.95 -14.35
C LEU A 143 -19.96 13.43 -14.51
N GLY A 144 -19.54 14.08 -15.60
CA GLY A 144 -19.74 15.51 -15.78
C GLY A 144 -19.04 16.36 -14.71
N LEU A 145 -17.99 15.81 -14.09
CA LEU A 145 -17.15 16.58 -13.16
C LEU A 145 -16.38 17.64 -13.97
N PRO A 146 -16.17 18.84 -13.40
CA PRO A 146 -15.33 19.86 -14.03
C PRO A 146 -13.98 19.24 -14.38
N ALA A 147 -13.47 19.54 -15.57
CA ALA A 147 -12.13 19.15 -15.98
C ALA A 147 -11.05 20.07 -15.35
N ASP A 148 -11.38 20.71 -14.22
CA ASP A 148 -10.47 21.61 -13.53
C ASP A 148 -9.40 20.76 -12.85
N ASP A 149 -8.25 20.76 -13.52
CA ASP A 149 -6.96 20.11 -13.25
C ASP A 149 -7.03 18.59 -13.00
N ASP A 150 -6.15 17.85 -13.68
CA ASP A 150 -6.02 16.39 -13.63
C ASP A 150 -5.64 15.90 -12.20
N GLU A 151 -6.50 16.06 -11.21
CA GLU A 151 -6.19 16.02 -9.76
C GLU A 151 -7.19 15.20 -8.93
N ASP A 152 -8.16 14.54 -9.55
CA ASP A 152 -9.14 13.72 -8.82
C ASP A 152 -8.80 12.22 -8.94
N LEU A 153 -8.74 11.52 -7.81
CA LEU A 153 -8.73 10.05 -7.74
C LEU A 153 -10.17 9.54 -7.83
N VAL A 154 -10.51 8.81 -8.90
CA VAL A 154 -11.89 8.38 -9.18
C VAL A 154 -12.06 6.87 -9.03
N VAL A 155 -12.76 6.46 -7.97
CA VAL A 155 -12.84 5.08 -7.52
C VAL A 155 -14.27 4.55 -7.72
N PRO A 156 -14.49 3.49 -8.52
CA PRO A 156 -15.79 2.82 -8.57
C PRO A 156 -16.21 2.34 -7.18
N ARG A 157 -17.49 2.49 -6.82
CA ARG A 157 -17.98 2.04 -5.50
C ARG A 157 -17.69 0.58 -5.19
N GLY A 158 -17.72 -0.29 -6.21
CA GLY A 158 -17.39 -1.72 -6.07
C GLY A 158 -15.95 -2.00 -5.66
N ASP A 159 -15.03 -1.08 -5.97
CA ASP A 159 -13.59 -1.24 -5.73
C ASP A 159 -13.16 -0.58 -4.41
N ALA A 160 -14.03 0.23 -3.79
CA ALA A 160 -13.72 1.05 -2.62
C ALA A 160 -13.25 0.22 -1.41
N GLN A 161 -13.82 -0.96 -1.18
CA GLN A 161 -13.39 -1.85 -0.10
C GLN A 161 -11.99 -2.42 -0.35
N ALA A 162 -11.68 -2.79 -1.59
CA ALA A 162 -10.36 -3.28 -1.97
C ALA A 162 -9.31 -2.18 -1.84
N LEU A 163 -9.66 -0.95 -2.24
CA LEU A 163 -8.82 0.24 -2.06
C LEU A 163 -8.52 0.51 -0.57
N ALA A 164 -9.55 0.53 0.29
CA ALA A 164 -9.40 0.72 1.73
C ALA A 164 -8.51 -0.36 2.37
N ALA A 165 -8.66 -1.61 1.93
CA ALA A 165 -7.82 -2.71 2.40
C ALA A 165 -6.36 -2.56 1.93
N GLY A 166 -6.12 -2.06 0.71
CA GLY A 166 -4.78 -1.76 0.20
C GLY A 166 -4.10 -0.62 0.96
N LEU A 167 -4.84 0.46 1.23
CA LEU A 167 -4.36 1.57 2.07
C LEU A 167 -3.98 1.09 3.47
N THR A 168 -4.79 0.19 4.04
CA THR A 168 -4.48 -0.45 5.33
C THR A 168 -3.17 -1.23 5.28
N ASP A 169 -2.94 -2.02 4.23
CA ASP A 169 -1.71 -2.80 4.07
C ASP A 169 -0.47 -1.89 4.03
N VAL A 170 -0.52 -0.79 3.27
CA VAL A 170 0.58 0.19 3.22
C VAL A 170 0.79 0.85 4.59
N ARG A 171 -0.28 1.29 5.25
CA ARG A 171 -0.21 1.93 6.58
C ARG A 171 0.39 1.01 7.63
N LEU A 172 0.11 -0.30 7.58
CA LEU A 172 0.72 -1.27 8.51
C LEU A 172 2.24 -1.34 8.34
N VAL A 173 2.75 -1.28 7.12
CA VAL A 173 4.19 -1.27 6.85
C VAL A 173 4.83 0.03 7.32
N LEU A 174 4.21 1.17 6.98
CA LEU A 174 4.71 2.48 7.41
C LEU A 174 4.72 2.60 8.94
N ALA A 175 3.66 2.17 9.62
CA ALA A 175 3.60 2.15 11.08
C ALA A 175 4.75 1.33 11.67
N GLU A 176 5.03 0.15 11.13
CA GLU A 176 6.12 -0.69 11.61
C GLU A 176 7.50 -0.05 11.40
N ARG A 177 7.74 0.59 10.25
CA ARG A 177 9.00 1.31 9.96
C ARG A 177 9.19 2.58 10.78
N LEU A 178 8.10 3.28 11.10
CA LEU A 178 8.10 4.47 11.95
C LEU A 178 8.18 4.14 13.45
N GLY A 179 7.99 2.87 13.80
CA GLY A 179 7.96 2.38 15.18
C GLY A 179 6.65 2.70 15.91
N LEU A 180 5.53 2.84 15.19
CA LEU A 180 4.22 3.14 15.76
C LEU A 180 3.56 1.86 16.27
N ARG A 181 3.61 1.64 17.58
CA ARG A 181 3.06 0.45 18.26
C ARG A 181 1.85 0.78 19.11
N THR A 182 1.72 2.01 19.58
CA THR A 182 0.58 2.50 20.36
C THR A 182 -0.05 3.74 19.75
N GLU A 183 -1.19 4.16 20.28
CA GLU A 183 -1.85 5.42 19.90
C GLU A 183 -0.97 6.61 20.26
N GLU A 184 -0.31 6.58 21.43
CA GLU A 184 0.60 7.64 21.87
C GLU A 184 1.82 7.78 20.96
N ASP A 185 2.28 6.71 20.29
CA ASP A 185 3.34 6.80 19.29
C ASP A 185 2.89 7.60 18.06
N ALA A 186 1.65 7.40 17.64
CA ALA A 186 1.05 8.11 16.51
C ALA A 186 0.79 9.58 16.85
N ASP A 187 0.30 9.87 18.06
CA ASP A 187 0.07 11.24 18.53
C ASP A 187 1.38 12.05 18.52
N ARG A 188 2.46 11.49 19.06
CA ARG A 188 3.79 12.14 19.03
C ARG A 188 4.31 12.38 17.61
N LEU A 189 4.00 11.48 16.67
CA LEU A 189 4.33 11.68 15.26
C LEU A 189 3.57 12.89 14.70
N TYR A 190 2.26 12.99 14.94
CA TYR A 190 1.46 14.12 14.47
C TYR A 190 1.91 15.44 15.06
N GLU A 191 2.18 15.50 16.38
CA GLU A 191 2.75 16.69 17.03
C GLU A 191 4.07 17.13 16.39
N THR A 192 4.93 16.16 16.05
CA THR A 192 6.21 16.44 15.37
C THR A 192 6.00 17.02 13.97
N LEU A 193 5.07 16.44 13.19
CA LEU A 193 4.76 16.91 11.84
C LEU A 193 4.12 18.29 11.84
N GLU A 194 3.23 18.57 12.80
CA GLU A 194 2.63 19.90 12.98
C GLU A 194 3.67 20.95 13.33
N ALA A 195 4.59 20.63 14.26
CA ALA A 195 5.69 21.52 14.61
C ALA A 195 6.63 21.80 13.42
N GLN A 196 6.90 20.78 12.59
CA GLN A 196 7.70 20.94 11.38
C GLN A 196 7.01 21.80 10.33
N ALA A 197 5.71 21.59 10.12
CA ALA A 197 4.92 22.41 9.19
C ALA A 197 4.90 23.87 9.62
N ALA A 198 4.67 24.15 10.91
CA ALA A 198 4.73 25.50 11.45
C ALA A 198 6.11 26.15 11.29
N ALA A 199 7.19 25.39 11.49
CA ALA A 199 8.56 25.89 11.30
C ALA A 199 8.87 26.23 9.84
N LEU A 200 8.28 25.52 8.86
CA LEU A 200 8.42 25.83 7.44
C LEU A 200 7.65 27.10 7.08
N ASP A 201 6.43 27.27 7.60
CA ASP A 201 5.62 28.48 7.40
C ASP A 201 6.33 29.72 8.01
N ASP A 202 6.97 29.58 9.17
CA ASP A 202 7.75 30.64 9.82
C ASP A 202 9.09 30.92 9.08
N ALA A 203 9.69 29.91 8.44
CA ALA A 203 10.95 30.06 7.71
C ALA A 203 10.80 30.89 6.43
N ASP A 204 9.63 30.87 5.78
CA ASP A 204 9.31 31.75 4.67
C ASP A 204 9.24 33.25 5.09
N GLU A 205 9.16 33.56 6.40
CA GLU A 205 9.19 34.92 6.96
C GLU A 205 10.59 35.40 7.40
N LEU A 206 11.60 34.51 7.44
CA LEU A 206 12.95 34.82 7.92
C LEU A 206 13.98 34.72 6.78
N ASP A 207 14.65 35.86 6.51
CA ASP A 207 15.76 36.02 5.57
C ASP A 207 16.79 34.87 5.65
N GLU A 208 17.17 34.33 4.49
CA GLU A 208 18.09 33.20 4.27
C GLU A 208 19.47 33.48 4.89
N GLY A 209 19.64 33.25 6.18
CA GLY A 209 20.91 33.53 6.86
C GLY A 209 21.10 32.96 8.25
N ALA A 210 20.16 32.14 8.74
CA ALA A 210 20.40 31.39 9.96
C ALA A 210 21.28 30.17 9.63
N ASP A 211 22.59 30.32 9.77
CA ASP A 211 23.51 29.19 9.85
C ASP A 211 23.07 28.31 11.03
N VAL A 212 22.25 27.29 10.74
CA VAL A 212 21.93 26.23 11.69
C VAL A 212 23.19 25.39 11.84
N ASP A 213 23.99 25.71 12.85
CA ASP A 213 25.17 24.93 13.24
C ASP A 213 24.69 23.59 13.83
N ASP A 214 24.27 22.67 12.96
CA ASP A 214 23.84 21.32 13.31
C ASP A 214 25.04 20.37 13.31
N ASP A 215 25.69 20.22 14.47
CA ASP A 215 26.81 19.31 14.71
C ASP A 215 26.45 17.81 14.54
N ARG A 216 25.21 17.47 14.16
CA ARG A 216 24.80 16.08 13.92
C ARG A 216 25.48 15.51 12.66
N PRO A 217 25.82 14.20 12.67
CA PRO A 217 26.37 13.58 11.49
C PRO A 217 25.33 13.55 10.36
N ALA A 218 25.72 13.83 9.12
CA ALA A 218 24.83 13.90 7.96
C ALA A 218 23.86 12.70 7.81
N ARG A 219 24.30 11.50 8.17
CA ARG A 219 23.45 10.28 8.17
C ARG A 219 22.24 10.38 9.09
N GLU A 220 22.36 11.08 10.21
CA GLU A 220 21.30 11.25 11.20
C GLU A 220 20.29 12.30 10.74
N ILE A 221 20.77 13.35 10.10
CA ILE A 221 19.94 14.36 9.43
C ILE A 221 19.08 13.69 8.36
N VAL A 222 19.70 12.95 7.43
CA VAL A 222 18.98 12.22 6.38
C VAL A 222 17.99 11.22 6.96
N ALA A 223 18.36 10.49 8.02
CA ALA A 223 17.44 9.55 8.66
C ALA A 223 16.21 10.25 9.28
N ALA A 224 16.40 11.43 9.89
CA ALA A 224 15.32 12.23 10.45
C ALA A 224 14.39 12.77 9.35
N GLU A 225 14.95 13.26 8.25
CA GLU A 225 14.19 13.73 7.08
C GLU A 225 13.37 12.60 6.44
N VAL A 226 13.98 11.44 6.21
CA VAL A 226 13.27 10.26 5.69
C VAL A 226 12.16 9.84 6.65
N ARG A 227 12.41 9.86 7.96
CA ARG A 227 11.39 9.53 8.96
C ARG A 227 10.23 10.53 8.95
N ALA A 228 10.51 11.82 8.84
CA ALA A 228 9.50 12.87 8.72
C ALA A 228 8.66 12.69 7.44
N TYR A 229 9.32 12.44 6.32
CA TYR A 229 8.65 12.15 5.04
C TYR A 229 7.73 10.92 5.12
N LEU A 230 8.22 9.78 5.64
CA LEU A 230 7.37 8.60 5.82
C LEU A 230 6.22 8.86 6.79
N GLY A 231 6.44 9.71 7.79
CA GLY A 231 5.44 10.19 8.73
C GLY A 231 4.32 10.97 8.05
N SER A 232 4.66 11.92 7.18
CA SER A 232 3.67 12.72 6.44
C SER A 232 2.86 11.85 5.48
N VAL A 233 3.49 10.87 4.81
CA VAL A 233 2.77 9.89 3.98
C VAL A 233 1.82 9.04 4.83
N TYR A 234 2.26 8.55 5.99
CA TYR A 234 1.39 7.79 6.90
C TYR A 234 0.18 8.62 7.35
N ALA A 235 0.37 9.88 7.73
CA ALA A 235 -0.71 10.79 8.12
C ALA A 235 -1.70 11.04 6.96
N ALA A 236 -1.18 11.30 5.75
CA ALA A 236 -1.99 11.56 4.57
C ALA A 236 -2.82 10.35 4.14
N LEU A 237 -2.22 9.14 4.12
CA LEU A 237 -2.95 7.90 3.86
C LEU A 237 -3.98 7.60 4.95
N THR A 238 -3.70 7.99 6.19
CA THR A 238 -4.64 7.84 7.30
C THR A 238 -5.91 8.64 7.06
N TRP A 239 -5.74 9.93 6.80
CA TRP A 239 -6.84 10.83 6.52
C TRP A 239 -7.64 10.42 5.27
N LEU A 240 -6.93 10.03 4.20
CA LEU A 240 -7.57 9.57 2.96
C LEU A 240 -8.46 8.35 3.22
N GLN A 241 -7.94 7.35 3.95
CA GLN A 241 -8.69 6.15 4.30
C GLN A 241 -9.89 6.46 5.21
N GLU A 242 -9.74 7.35 6.20
CA GLU A 242 -10.85 7.75 7.07
C GLU A 242 -12.00 8.38 6.28
N SER A 243 -11.68 9.26 5.33
CA SER A 243 -12.71 9.86 4.46
C SER A 243 -13.43 8.83 3.58
N LEU A 244 -12.72 7.82 3.09
CA LEU A 244 -13.31 6.71 2.33
C LEU A 244 -14.21 5.83 3.20
N MET A 245 -13.74 5.49 4.40
CA MET A 245 -14.46 4.65 5.35
C MET A 245 -15.75 5.31 5.83
N ALA A 246 -15.75 6.63 6.01
CA ALA A 246 -16.96 7.38 6.33
C ALA A 246 -18.06 7.20 5.25
N LEU A 247 -17.68 7.19 3.96
CA LEU A 247 -18.63 6.95 2.87
C LEU A 247 -19.09 5.49 2.80
N LEU A 248 -18.18 4.54 2.98
CA LEU A 248 -18.51 3.11 3.01
C LEU A 248 -19.52 2.78 4.10
N LEU A 249 -19.37 3.37 5.29
CA LEU A 249 -20.32 3.21 6.39
C LEU A 249 -21.67 3.85 6.07
N ALA A 250 -21.68 5.08 5.52
CA ALA A 250 -22.91 5.76 5.13
C ALA A 250 -23.72 4.97 4.07
N ASP A 251 -23.05 4.36 3.09
CA ASP A 251 -23.70 3.55 2.05
C ASP A 251 -24.26 2.23 2.63
N LEU A 252 -23.62 1.63 3.63
CA LEU A 252 -24.14 0.45 4.34
C LEU A 252 -25.42 0.77 5.12
N ASP A 253 -25.44 1.90 5.83
CA ASP A 253 -26.61 2.35 6.59
C ASP A 253 -27.78 2.73 5.66
N GLY A 254 -27.49 3.46 4.57
CA GLY A 254 -28.50 3.82 3.57
C GLY A 254 -29.10 2.62 2.83
N GLY A 255 -28.28 1.59 2.57
CA GLY A 255 -28.76 0.33 1.98
C GLY A 255 -29.67 -0.47 2.93
N ALA A 256 -29.40 -0.44 4.23
CA ALA A 256 -30.22 -1.10 5.24
C ALA A 256 -31.61 -0.43 5.39
N ASP A 257 -31.68 0.90 5.26
CA ASP A 257 -32.94 1.64 5.39
C ASP A 257 -33.81 1.55 4.12
N GLY A 258 -33.17 1.52 2.93
CA GLY A 258 -33.85 1.27 1.66
C GLY A 258 -34.44 -0.15 1.54
N ALA A 259 -33.79 -1.16 2.14
CA ALA A 259 -34.29 -2.53 2.16
C ALA A 259 -35.50 -2.72 3.11
N ARG A 260 -35.61 -1.92 4.17
CA ARG A 260 -36.72 -1.97 5.14
C ARG A 260 -37.98 -1.28 4.63
N THR A 261 -37.85 -0.28 3.76
CA THR A 261 -38.97 0.51 3.23
C THR A 261 -39.62 -0.09 1.97
N GLY A 262 -38.96 -1.06 1.31
CA GLY A 262 -39.49 -1.76 0.13
C GLY A 262 -40.35 -2.99 0.42
N LEU A 263 -40.75 -3.20 1.68
CA LEU A 263 -41.52 -4.37 2.15
C LEU A 263 -42.94 -4.05 2.63
N ASP A 264 -43.42 -2.80 2.43
CA ASP A 264 -44.79 -2.36 2.71
C ASP A 264 -45.63 -2.16 1.43
#